data_AF-A0A0C9T5R7-F1
#
_entry.id   AF-A0A0C9T5R7-F1
#
_cell.length_a   1.000
_cell.length_b   1.000
_cell.length_c   1.000
_cell.angle_alpha   90.00
_cell.angle_beta   90.00
_cell.angle_gamma   90.00
#
_symmetry.space_group_name_H-M   'P 1'
#
loop_
_entity.id
_entity.type
_entity.pdbx_description
1 polymer ?
#
loop_
_entity_poly.entity_id
_entity_poly.type
_entity_poly.pdbx_seq_one_letter_code
_entity_poly.pdbx_strand_id
1 'polypeptide(L)'
;GETFGASKTSFETIRDEQVLRGAEIWGPFVNEEEWDLAKWLMLNVGHNQAEAFLKMPIAGTYIRLQIQRRVDPAYHNKGALLDDIDELPGGIRWKCEDVHVQGDLLDDDGKTRSETLEMWFRDPVECVRELMGNPAFRDVMAYAPERLFSDEAGEDKVINEM
;
A
#
# COMPACT_ATOMS: atom_id res chain seq x y z
N GLY A 1 25.70 15.12 -15.06
CA GLY A 1 25.70 13.66 -15.18
C GLY A 1 24.95 13.29 -16.43
N GLU A 2 25.44 12.33 -17.20
CA GLU A 2 24.71 11.79 -18.35
C GLU A 2 23.64 10.81 -17.85
N THR A 3 22.44 10.85 -18.44
CA THR A 3 21.34 9.94 -18.12
C THR A 3 21.49 8.66 -18.94
N PHE A 4 21.85 7.55 -18.31
CA PHE A 4 21.94 6.23 -18.93
C PHE A 4 20.58 5.53 -18.91
N GLY A 5 19.68 5.98 -19.79
CA GLY A 5 18.38 5.36 -20.03
C GLY A 5 17.21 6.01 -19.28
N ALA A 6 16.05 6.03 -19.93
CA ALA A 6 14.77 6.39 -19.33
C ALA A 6 13.97 5.09 -19.14
N SER A 7 13.61 4.79 -17.90
CA SER A 7 12.68 3.70 -17.57
C SER A 7 11.39 4.31 -17.04
N LYS A 8 10.25 3.77 -17.47
CA LYS A 8 8.96 4.15 -16.88
C LYS A 8 8.92 3.72 -15.41
N THR A 9 8.34 4.56 -14.57
CA THR A 9 8.07 4.19 -13.16
C THR A 9 6.79 3.35 -13.06
N SER A 10 6.59 2.70 -11.91
CA SER A 10 5.32 2.02 -11.61
C SER A 10 4.14 3.00 -11.66
N PHE A 11 4.30 4.20 -11.11
CA PHE A 11 3.29 5.26 -11.12
C PHE A 11 2.95 5.75 -12.53
N GLU A 12 3.94 5.87 -13.42
CA GLU A 12 3.69 6.22 -14.82
C GLU A 12 2.91 5.12 -15.54
N THR A 13 3.25 3.85 -15.29
CA THR A 13 2.51 2.71 -15.82
C THR A 13 1.06 2.70 -15.31
N ILE A 14 0.85 2.88 -14.01
CA ILE A 14 -0.48 2.95 -13.39
C ILE A 14 -1.30 4.09 -14.00
N ARG A 15 -0.73 5.29 -14.11
CA ARG A 15 -1.39 6.44 -14.74
C ARG A 15 -1.76 6.15 -16.19
N ASP A 16 -0.83 5.60 -16.97
CA ASP A 16 -1.08 5.28 -18.38
C ASP A 16 -2.22 4.24 -18.51
N GLU A 17 -2.27 3.23 -17.64
CA GLU A 17 -3.36 2.25 -17.59
C GLU A 17 -4.71 2.87 -17.19
N GLN A 18 -4.72 3.75 -16.18
CA GLN A 18 -5.93 4.48 -15.76
C GLN A 18 -6.49 5.33 -16.91
N VAL A 19 -5.62 6.07 -17.60
CA VAL A 19 -6.00 6.87 -18.78
C VAL A 19 -6.55 5.98 -19.89
N LEU A 20 -5.91 4.84 -20.17
CA LEU A 20 -6.37 3.88 -21.19
C LEU A 20 -7.75 3.29 -20.86
N ARG A 21 -8.03 3.05 -19.58
CA ARG A 21 -9.33 2.53 -19.11
C ARG A 21 -10.40 3.61 -18.95
N GLY A 22 -10.03 4.89 -19.04
CA GLY A 22 -10.90 6.00 -18.69
C GLY A 22 -11.30 6.00 -17.21
N ALA A 23 -10.43 5.46 -16.34
CA ALA A 23 -10.66 5.40 -14.91
C ALA A 23 -10.62 6.81 -14.31
N GLU A 24 -11.57 7.07 -13.42
CA GLU A 24 -11.63 8.32 -12.65
C GLU A 24 -10.61 8.31 -11.51
N ILE A 25 -10.38 9.49 -10.91
CA ILE A 25 -9.39 9.70 -9.82
C ILE A 25 -9.62 8.75 -8.64
N TRP A 26 -10.88 8.42 -8.39
CA TRP A 26 -11.31 7.57 -7.27
C TRP A 26 -11.40 6.09 -7.65
N GLY A 27 -10.88 5.66 -8.80
CA GLY A 27 -10.92 4.25 -9.21
C GLY A 27 -12.36 3.78 -9.49
N PRO A 28 -12.75 2.55 -9.08
CA PRO A 28 -14.10 2.03 -9.31
C PRO A 28 -15.18 2.74 -8.48
N PHE A 29 -14.80 3.60 -7.54
CA PHE A 29 -15.73 4.37 -6.72
C PHE A 29 -16.29 5.58 -7.48
N VAL A 30 -17.57 5.87 -7.26
CA VAL A 30 -18.31 6.96 -7.89
C VAL A 30 -17.74 8.32 -7.48
N ASN A 31 -17.30 8.48 -6.23
CA ASN A 31 -16.77 9.73 -5.71
C ASN A 31 -15.88 9.55 -4.47
N GLU A 32 -15.33 10.68 -4.00
CA GLU A 32 -14.48 10.76 -2.80
C GLU A 32 -15.18 10.25 -1.53
N GLU A 33 -16.45 10.60 -1.32
CA GLU A 33 -17.18 10.21 -0.10
C GLU A 33 -17.39 8.69 -0.04
N GLU A 34 -17.65 8.06 -1.18
CA GLU A 34 -17.74 6.61 -1.32
C GLU A 34 -16.38 5.93 -1.08
N TRP A 35 -15.31 6.50 -1.61
CA TRP A 35 -13.95 6.01 -1.38
C TRP A 35 -13.55 6.10 0.10
N ASP A 36 -13.84 7.23 0.75
CA ASP A 36 -13.53 7.43 2.17
C ASP A 36 -14.30 6.46 3.07
N LEU A 37 -15.55 6.14 2.73
CA LEU A 37 -16.32 5.12 3.42
C LEU A 37 -15.70 3.73 3.23
N ALA A 38 -15.33 3.36 2.01
CA ALA A 38 -14.68 2.08 1.70
C ALA A 38 -13.37 1.93 2.50
N LYS A 39 -12.53 2.96 2.47
CA LYS A 39 -11.27 3.03 3.23
C LYS A 39 -11.50 2.92 4.73
N TRP A 40 -12.49 3.63 5.28
CA TRP A 40 -12.78 3.56 6.72
C TRP A 40 -13.26 2.17 7.14
N LEU A 41 -14.17 1.56 6.36
CA LEU A 41 -14.66 0.21 6.62
C LEU A 41 -13.52 -0.81 6.63
N MET A 42 -12.62 -0.75 5.65
CA MET A 42 -11.50 -1.68 5.55
C MET A 42 -10.47 -1.55 6.67
N LEU A 43 -10.19 -0.33 7.11
CA LEU A 43 -9.16 -0.09 8.12
C LEU A 43 -9.66 -0.29 9.55
N ASN A 44 -10.97 -0.14 9.79
CA ASN A 44 -11.50 -0.01 11.15
C ASN A 44 -12.59 -1.04 11.50
N VAL A 45 -13.19 -1.72 10.52
CA VAL A 45 -14.37 -2.55 10.75
C VAL A 45 -14.10 -4.00 10.36
N GLY A 46 -14.36 -4.93 11.29
CA GLY A 46 -14.23 -6.35 11.03
C GLY A 46 -15.21 -6.84 9.95
N HIS A 47 -14.82 -7.90 9.23
CA HIS A 47 -15.56 -8.40 8.07
C HIS A 47 -17.06 -8.63 8.31
N ASN A 48 -17.43 -9.16 9.48
CA ASN A 48 -18.82 -9.48 9.80
C ASN A 48 -19.64 -8.22 10.09
N GLN A 49 -19.04 -7.22 10.74
CA GLN A 49 -19.66 -5.94 11.05
C GLN A 49 -19.83 -5.09 9.79
N ALA A 50 -18.83 -5.09 8.90
CA ALA A 50 -18.92 -4.41 7.61
C ALA A 50 -20.03 -5.02 6.75
N GLU A 51 -20.08 -6.35 6.66
CA GLU A 51 -21.15 -7.06 5.95
C GLU A 51 -22.54 -6.77 6.53
N ALA A 52 -22.68 -6.77 7.86
CA ALA A 52 -23.94 -6.42 8.52
C ALA A 52 -24.33 -4.97 8.23
N PHE A 53 -23.39 -4.03 8.32
CA PHE A 53 -23.61 -2.62 8.01
C PHE A 53 -24.11 -2.42 6.57
N LEU A 54 -23.44 -3.05 5.59
CA LEU A 54 -23.81 -2.94 4.18
C LEU A 54 -25.15 -3.62 3.86
N LYS A 55 -25.48 -4.71 4.55
CA LYS A 55 -26.72 -5.49 4.34
C LYS A 55 -27.90 -5.08 5.19
N MET A 56 -27.73 -4.20 6.18
CA MET A 56 -28.80 -3.84 7.12
C MET A 56 -30.06 -3.37 6.36
N PRO A 57 -31.18 -4.13 6.41
CA PRO A 57 -32.40 -3.72 5.74
C PRO A 57 -33.00 -2.54 6.49
N ILE A 58 -33.04 -1.39 5.83
CA ILE A 58 -33.51 -0.13 6.39
C ILE A 58 -35.05 -0.16 6.44
N ALA A 59 -35.59 -0.92 7.39
CA ALA A 59 -37.02 -0.88 7.71
C ALA A 59 -37.33 0.46 8.39
N GLY A 60 -37.52 1.51 7.58
CA GLY A 60 -38.05 2.80 8.00
C GLY A 60 -37.16 4.00 7.65
N THR A 61 -37.06 4.32 6.35
CA THR A 61 -37.16 5.69 5.77
C THR A 61 -36.45 6.89 6.42
N TYR A 62 -35.45 6.74 7.29
CA TYR A 62 -34.71 7.88 7.86
C TYR A 62 -33.19 7.70 7.91
N ILE A 63 -32.68 6.49 8.17
CA ILE A 63 -31.24 6.26 8.25
C ILE A 63 -30.60 6.08 6.86
N ARG A 64 -31.34 5.46 5.92
CA ARG A 64 -31.02 5.51 4.47
C ARG A 64 -30.94 6.95 3.97
N LEU A 65 -31.84 7.81 4.46
CA LEU A 65 -31.98 9.17 3.96
C LEU A 65 -31.01 10.17 4.62
N GLN A 66 -30.21 9.78 5.61
CA GLN A 66 -29.20 10.65 6.23
C GLN A 66 -27.78 10.24 5.86
N ILE A 67 -27.50 8.92 5.84
CA ILE A 67 -26.18 8.39 5.45
C ILE A 67 -26.13 8.19 3.93
N GLN A 68 -27.18 7.60 3.31
CA GLN A 68 -27.24 7.37 1.86
C GLN A 68 -27.89 8.48 1.01
N ARG A 69 -28.37 9.59 1.60
CA ARG A 69 -28.59 10.82 0.80
C ARG A 69 -27.29 11.55 0.47
N ARG A 70 -26.20 11.20 1.13
CA ARG A 70 -24.86 11.75 0.87
C ARG A 70 -23.97 10.71 0.19
N VAL A 71 -23.99 9.47 0.68
CA VAL A 71 -23.20 8.36 0.11
C VAL A 71 -24.07 7.11 -0.06
N ASP A 72 -24.60 6.87 -1.26
CA ASP A 72 -25.22 5.59 -1.66
C ASP A 72 -24.15 4.75 -2.37
N PRO A 73 -23.33 3.96 -1.64
CA PRO A 73 -22.23 3.25 -2.27
C PRO A 73 -22.76 2.17 -3.22
N ALA A 74 -22.12 2.07 -4.39
CA ALA A 74 -22.36 1.05 -5.41
C ALA A 74 -22.08 -0.36 -4.87
N TYR A 75 -21.14 -0.51 -3.92
CA TYR A 75 -20.90 -1.77 -3.22
C TYR A 75 -21.96 -2.03 -2.14
N HIS A 76 -22.92 -2.90 -2.43
CA HIS A 76 -24.01 -3.22 -1.50
C HIS A 76 -23.70 -4.35 -0.50
N ASN A 77 -22.51 -4.95 -0.60
CA ASN A 77 -22.06 -6.02 0.28
C ASN A 77 -20.53 -6.04 0.33
N LYS A 78 -19.98 -6.80 1.28
CA LYS A 78 -18.54 -6.93 1.47
C LYS A 78 -17.83 -7.51 0.24
N GLY A 79 -18.46 -8.43 -0.48
CA GLY A 79 -17.89 -9.01 -1.70
C GLY A 79 -17.63 -7.94 -2.74
N ALA A 80 -18.66 -7.17 -3.09
CA ALA A 80 -18.55 -6.05 -4.03
C ALA A 80 -17.51 -5.01 -3.57
N LEU A 81 -17.48 -4.69 -2.27
CA LEU A 81 -16.46 -3.79 -1.71
C LEU A 81 -15.04 -4.34 -1.91
N LEU A 82 -14.82 -5.63 -1.67
CA LEU A 82 -13.51 -6.26 -1.84
C LEU A 82 -13.12 -6.35 -3.31
N ASP A 83 -14.06 -6.63 -4.20
CA ASP A 83 -13.83 -6.63 -5.64
C ASP A 83 -13.37 -5.23 -6.11
N ASP A 84 -14.06 -4.17 -5.67
CA ASP A 84 -13.67 -2.78 -5.97
C ASP A 84 -12.29 -2.42 -5.40
N ILE A 85 -11.93 -2.93 -4.22
CA ILE A 85 -10.61 -2.72 -3.61
C ILE A 85 -9.52 -3.45 -4.39
N ASP A 86 -9.79 -4.68 -4.83
CA ASP A 86 -8.85 -5.50 -5.59
C ASP A 86 -8.57 -4.92 -7.00
N GLU A 87 -9.48 -4.09 -7.52
CA GLU A 87 -9.27 -3.33 -8.76
C GLU A 87 -8.30 -2.14 -8.60
N LEU A 88 -8.07 -1.67 -7.37
CA LEU A 88 -7.15 -0.56 -7.13
C LEU A 88 -5.72 -0.95 -7.51
N PRO A 89 -4.92 0.02 -8.03
CA PRO A 89 -3.53 -0.26 -8.35
C PRO A 89 -2.76 -0.66 -7.09
N GLY A 90 -2.25 -1.89 -7.10
CA GLY A 90 -1.41 -2.42 -6.03
C GLY A 90 0.04 -1.93 -6.14
N GLY A 91 0.70 -1.84 -4.98
CA GLY A 91 2.16 -1.68 -4.92
C GLY A 91 2.90 -3.01 -5.12
N ILE A 92 4.16 -3.06 -4.69
CA ILE A 92 4.96 -4.29 -4.77
C ILE A 92 4.31 -5.42 -3.96
N ARG A 93 4.20 -6.58 -4.60
CA ARG A 93 3.60 -7.78 -4.01
C ARG A 93 4.50 -8.37 -2.94
N TRP A 94 3.86 -8.86 -1.88
CA TRP A 94 4.52 -9.73 -0.92
C TRP A 94 4.90 -11.06 -1.57
N LYS A 95 6.08 -11.56 -1.21
CA LYS A 95 6.56 -12.91 -1.52
C LYS A 95 6.55 -13.71 -0.22
N CYS A 96 6.18 -14.98 -0.32
CA CYS A 96 6.26 -15.94 0.77
C CYS A 96 7.16 -17.09 0.31
N GLU A 97 8.21 -17.38 1.08
CA GLU A 97 9.12 -18.49 0.83
C GLU A 97 9.29 -19.32 2.10
N ASP A 98 9.27 -20.64 1.95
CA ASP A 98 9.55 -21.57 3.05
C ASP A 98 11.06 -21.67 3.27
N VAL A 99 11.49 -21.34 4.49
CA VAL A 99 12.89 -21.41 4.90
C VAL A 99 13.05 -22.58 5.88
N HIS A 100 13.87 -23.55 5.51
CA HIS A 100 14.25 -24.64 6.40
C HIS A 100 15.44 -24.22 7.27
N VAL A 101 15.23 -24.22 8.59
CA VAL A 101 16.24 -23.85 9.58
C VAL A 101 16.59 -25.08 10.41
N GLN A 102 17.88 -25.37 10.52
CA GLN A 102 18.41 -26.39 11.42
C GLN A 102 18.87 -25.69 12.70
N GLY A 103 18.28 -26.06 13.83
CA GLY A 103 18.63 -25.54 15.14
C GLY A 103 19.80 -26.29 15.79
N ASP A 104 20.16 -25.86 16.99
CA ASP A 104 21.21 -26.43 17.83
C ASP A 104 20.68 -27.42 18.88
N LEU A 105 19.37 -27.42 19.14
CA LEU A 105 18.71 -28.36 20.03
C LEU A 105 18.68 -29.77 19.45
N LEU A 106 18.99 -30.75 20.27
CA LEU A 106 18.90 -32.16 19.90
C LEU A 106 17.48 -32.71 20.18
N ASP A 107 17.03 -33.66 19.36
CA ASP A 107 15.87 -34.51 19.63
C ASP A 107 16.25 -35.74 20.46
N ASP A 108 15.26 -36.59 20.75
CA ASP A 108 15.44 -37.78 21.59
C ASP A 108 16.37 -38.83 20.93
N ASP A 109 16.59 -38.72 19.61
CA ASP A 109 17.50 -39.56 18.82
C ASP A 109 18.91 -38.94 18.68
N GLY A 110 19.15 -37.79 19.33
CA GLY A 110 20.43 -37.08 19.28
C GLY A 110 20.70 -36.36 17.96
N LYS A 111 19.68 -36.13 17.12
CA LYS A 111 19.78 -35.32 15.91
C LYS A 111 19.37 -33.88 16.19
N THR A 112 20.00 -32.94 15.50
CA THR A 112 19.59 -31.52 15.55
C THR A 112 18.18 -31.36 15.01
N ARG A 113 17.34 -30.65 15.76
CA ARG A 113 15.98 -30.29 15.35
C ARG A 113 16.02 -29.34 14.17
N SER A 114 15.03 -29.45 13.30
CA SER A 114 14.81 -28.52 12.20
C SER A 114 13.36 -28.07 12.16
N GLU A 115 13.14 -26.85 11.70
CA GLU A 115 11.81 -26.31 11.45
C GLU A 115 11.71 -25.66 10.08
N THR A 116 10.50 -25.55 9.56
CA THR A 116 10.18 -24.81 8.34
C THR A 116 9.43 -23.55 8.75
N LEU A 117 9.96 -22.39 8.37
CA LEU A 117 9.39 -21.08 8.66
C LEU A 117 8.91 -20.43 7.37
N GLU A 118 7.72 -19.85 7.41
CA GLU A 118 7.25 -18.99 6.31
C GLU A 118 7.90 -17.60 6.42
N MET A 119 8.74 -17.25 5.44
CA MET A 119 9.35 -15.94 5.34
C MET A 119 8.57 -15.05 4.37
N TRP A 120 7.95 -14.01 4.92
CA TRP A 120 7.24 -12.99 4.16
C TRP A 120 8.13 -11.78 3.93
N PHE A 121 8.40 -11.45 2.67
CA PHE A 121 9.27 -10.33 2.31
C PHE A 121 8.83 -9.65 1.02
N ARG A 122 9.44 -8.49 0.73
CA ARG A 122 9.36 -7.81 -0.58
C ARG A 122 10.76 -7.68 -1.14
N ASP A 123 10.86 -7.60 -2.46
CA ASP A 123 12.14 -7.36 -3.10
C ASP A 123 12.63 -5.94 -2.74
N PRO A 124 13.77 -5.80 -2.03
CA PRO A 124 14.24 -4.49 -1.58
C PRO A 124 14.59 -3.57 -2.76
N VAL A 125 15.06 -4.12 -3.89
CA VAL A 125 15.39 -3.32 -5.07
C VAL A 125 14.12 -2.79 -5.72
N GLU A 126 13.06 -3.61 -5.77
CA GLU A 126 11.75 -3.12 -6.21
C GLU A 126 11.23 -2.04 -5.27
N CYS A 127 11.32 -2.24 -3.95
CA CYS A 127 10.84 -1.28 -2.95
C CYS A 127 11.50 0.08 -3.11
N VAL A 128 12.82 0.11 -3.25
CA VAL A 128 13.57 1.34 -3.49
C VAL A 128 13.18 1.96 -4.84
N ARG A 129 13.02 1.16 -5.89
CA ARG A 129 12.60 1.65 -7.21
C ARG A 129 11.20 2.28 -7.17
N GLU A 130 10.25 1.68 -6.47
CA GLU A 130 8.90 2.24 -6.28
C GLU A 130 8.96 3.55 -5.50
N LEU A 131 9.70 3.60 -4.38
CA LEU A 131 9.89 4.82 -3.59
C LEU A 131 10.50 5.95 -4.42
N MET A 132 11.58 5.68 -5.16
CA MET A 132 12.21 6.65 -6.04
C MET A 132 11.32 7.08 -7.21
N GLY A 133 10.40 6.22 -7.65
CA GLY A 133 9.46 6.50 -8.71
C GLY A 133 8.23 7.31 -8.27
N ASN A 134 8.03 7.49 -6.96
CA ASN A 134 6.85 8.16 -6.42
C ASN A 134 6.93 9.68 -6.64
N PRO A 135 5.96 10.27 -7.38
CA PRO A 135 5.93 11.71 -7.64
C PRO A 135 5.91 12.57 -6.37
N ALA A 136 5.38 12.07 -5.25
CA ALA A 136 5.32 12.78 -3.98
C ALA A 136 6.72 13.12 -3.42
N PHE A 137 7.75 12.36 -3.79
CA PHE A 137 9.11 12.60 -3.32
C PHE A 137 9.97 13.39 -4.31
N ARG A 138 9.44 13.75 -5.49
CA ARG A 138 10.21 14.38 -6.58
C ARG A 138 11.00 15.60 -6.11
N ASP A 139 10.37 16.46 -5.31
CA ASP A 139 10.96 17.74 -4.90
C ASP A 139 11.84 17.64 -3.64
N VAL A 140 11.83 16.49 -2.96
CA VAL A 140 12.59 16.26 -1.72
C VAL A 140 13.72 15.23 -1.88
N MET A 141 13.81 14.57 -3.04
CA MET A 141 14.91 13.64 -3.33
C MET A 141 16.17 14.38 -3.75
N ALA A 142 17.20 14.28 -2.90
CA ALA A 142 18.56 14.72 -3.22
C ALA A 142 19.43 13.51 -3.59
N TYR A 143 19.98 13.52 -4.81
CA TYR A 143 20.91 12.47 -5.29
C TYR A 143 22.38 12.89 -5.22
N ALA A 144 22.62 14.18 -4.99
CA ALA A 144 23.95 14.72 -4.85
C ALA A 144 24.35 14.71 -3.37
N PRO A 145 25.62 14.38 -3.04
CA PRO A 145 26.10 14.51 -1.68
C PRO A 145 26.10 15.98 -1.26
N GLU A 146 25.51 16.28 -0.11
CA GLU A 146 25.50 17.61 0.48
C GLU A 146 26.57 17.73 1.57
N ARG A 147 27.15 18.93 1.70
CA ARG A 147 28.01 19.27 2.83
C ARG A 147 27.17 20.01 3.85
N LEU A 148 26.94 19.39 4.99
CA LEU A 148 26.24 20.00 6.11
C LEU A 148 27.27 20.63 7.05
N PHE A 149 26.97 21.84 7.51
CA PHE A 149 27.77 22.57 8.49
C PHE A 149 26.84 23.00 9.62
N SER A 150 27.32 22.96 10.87
CA SER A 150 26.55 23.39 12.04
C SER A 150 26.62 24.89 12.27
N ASP A 151 27.48 25.59 11.52
CA ASP A 151 27.67 27.04 11.57
C ASP A 151 27.40 27.70 10.20
N GLU A 152 27.16 29.02 10.22
CA GLU A 152 27.02 29.81 8.98
C GLU A 152 28.37 30.05 8.28
N ALA A 153 29.50 29.86 8.99
CA ALA A 153 30.85 30.10 8.48
C ALA A 153 31.37 28.96 7.57
N GLY A 154 30.78 27.76 7.68
CA GLY A 154 31.20 26.56 6.98
C GLY A 154 32.46 25.91 7.55
N GLU A 155 32.77 26.10 8.83
CA GLU A 155 33.99 25.55 9.46
C GLU A 155 33.71 24.22 10.17
N ASP A 156 32.62 24.16 10.94
CA ASP A 156 32.22 22.94 11.66
C ASP A 156 31.35 22.05 10.77
N LYS A 157 32.01 21.12 10.07
CA LYS A 157 31.35 20.13 9.22
C LYS A 157 30.61 19.09 10.04
N VAL A 158 29.31 18.93 9.75
CA VAL A 158 28.50 17.83 10.27
C VAL A 158 28.72 16.61 9.38
N ILE A 159 29.21 15.53 9.98
CA ILE A 159 29.26 14.21 9.35
C ILE A 159 28.06 13.44 9.87
N ASN A 160 27.05 13.27 9.01
CA ASN A 160 25.92 12.40 9.29
C ASN A 160 26.23 11.02 8.70
N GLU A 161 26.15 9.97 9.52
CA GLU A 161 26.12 8.60 9.03
C GLU A 161 24.68 8.35 8.55
N MET A 162 24.51 8.29 7.22
CA MET A 162 23.25 7.78 6.64
C MET A 162 22.96 6.36 7.15
#